data_AF-A0A8T3VVG9-F1
#
_entry.id   AF-A0A8T3VVG9-F1
#
_cell.length_a   1.000
_cell.length_b   1.000
_cell.length_c   1.000
_cell.angle_alpha   90.00
_cell.angle_beta   90.00
_cell.angle_gamma   90.00
#
_symmetry.space_group_name_H-M   'P 1'
#
loop_
_entity.id
_entity.type
_entity.pdbx_description
1 polymer ?
#
loop_
_entity_poly.entity_id
_entity_poly.type
_entity_poly.pdbx_seq_one_letter_code
_entity_poly.pdbx_strand_id
1 'polypeptide(L)'
;MEDKYNFCVKCGRELPDDAEFCPECGAVIGGNHEHRDLSHQMSASISDGNGTMMTVLIFVYVLFAFYMAYEFFFIGLNPEWVIENTAQMYESFPELEAAVLSLNPEVLTYMGFALGGLYAASGVMAAITGILWSTKSRFKVAYYSCLAASVLSFPTVITVVVGIVISMKIKEKQYLFNNRV
;
A
#
# COMPACT_ATOMS: atom_id res chain seq x y z
N MET A 1 -22.00 -49.07 41.22
CA MET A 1 -21.67 -47.80 40.55
C MET A 1 -20.68 -48.18 39.48
N GLU A 2 -21.03 -47.98 38.20
CA GLU A 2 -20.12 -48.24 37.08
C GLU A 2 -19.24 -46.99 36.92
N ASP A 3 -17.97 -47.10 37.29
CA ASP A 3 -17.00 -46.00 37.13
C ASP A 3 -16.67 -45.88 35.63
N LYS A 4 -17.11 -44.80 34.99
CA LYS A 4 -16.94 -44.58 33.55
C LYS A 4 -15.67 -43.76 33.30
N TYR A 5 -14.53 -44.43 33.32
CA TYR A 5 -13.24 -43.81 33.00
C TYR A 5 -13.22 -43.24 31.58
N ASN A 6 -13.03 -41.93 31.46
CA ASN A 6 -12.83 -41.26 30.18
C ASN A 6 -11.32 -41.16 29.88
N PHE A 7 -10.91 -41.31 28.62
CA PHE A 7 -9.51 -41.14 28.22
C PHE A 7 -9.36 -39.95 27.28
N CYS A 8 -8.25 -39.23 27.41
CA CYS A 8 -7.93 -38.11 26.53
C CYS A 8 -7.63 -38.61 25.11
N VAL A 9 -8.39 -38.15 24.13
CA VAL A 9 -8.20 -38.50 22.71
C VAL A 9 -6.87 -38.02 22.12
N LYS A 10 -6.20 -37.05 22.77
CA LYS A 10 -4.95 -36.46 22.27
C LYS A 10 -3.70 -37.16 22.80
N CYS A 11 -3.69 -37.57 24.07
CA CYS A 11 -2.50 -38.17 24.71
C CYS A 11 -2.76 -39.57 25.31
N GLY A 12 -4.00 -40.05 25.31
CA GLY A 12 -4.37 -41.38 25.79
C GLY A 12 -4.41 -41.53 27.32
N ARG A 13 -4.25 -40.46 28.09
CA ARG A 13 -4.30 -40.54 29.57
C ARG A 13 -5.73 -40.57 30.08
N GLU A 14 -5.93 -41.34 31.15
CA GLU A 14 -7.15 -41.39 31.93
C GLU A 14 -7.50 -40.01 32.53
N LEU A 15 -8.77 -39.68 32.46
CA LEU A 15 -9.33 -38.40 32.88
C LEU A 15 -10.33 -38.66 34.01
N PRO A 16 -10.34 -37.80 35.04
CA PRO A 16 -11.41 -37.80 36.02
C PRO A 16 -12.76 -37.48 35.35
N ASP A 17 -13.86 -37.97 35.94
CA ASP A 17 -15.20 -37.91 35.36
C ASP A 17 -15.68 -36.48 35.05
N ASP A 18 -15.20 -35.49 35.82
CA ASP A 18 -15.55 -34.06 35.69
C ASP A 18 -14.44 -33.20 35.06
N ALA A 19 -13.46 -33.82 34.37
CA ALA A 19 -12.35 -33.08 33.78
C ALA A 19 -12.80 -32.29 32.53
N GLU A 20 -12.82 -30.96 32.61
CA GLU A 20 -13.05 -30.07 31.45
C GLU A 20 -11.80 -29.96 30.54
N PHE A 21 -10.62 -30.26 31.07
CA PHE A 21 -9.36 -30.22 30.35
C PHE A 21 -8.39 -31.30 30.84
N CYS A 22 -7.56 -31.80 29.94
CA CYS A 22 -6.54 -32.78 30.24
C CYS A 22 -5.37 -32.10 30.99
N PRO A 23 -5.06 -32.52 32.22
CA PRO A 23 -4.02 -31.88 33.04
C PRO A 23 -2.59 -32.10 32.50
N GLU A 24 -2.38 -33.14 31.68
CA GLU A 24 -1.05 -33.41 31.09
C GLU A 24 -0.79 -32.62 29.80
N CYS A 25 -1.76 -32.55 28.90
CA CYS A 25 -1.54 -32.01 27.56
C CYS A 25 -2.34 -30.74 27.24
N GLY A 26 -3.19 -30.30 28.17
CA GLY A 26 -4.02 -29.10 28.05
C GLY A 26 -5.17 -29.22 27.06
N ALA A 27 -5.51 -30.42 26.56
CA ALA A 27 -6.62 -30.62 25.63
C ALA A 27 -7.96 -30.49 26.34
N VAL A 28 -8.87 -29.65 25.83
CA VAL A 28 -10.24 -29.52 26.33
C VAL A 28 -11.03 -30.81 26.07
N ILE A 29 -11.74 -31.29 27.07
CA ILE A 29 -12.54 -32.52 27.05
C ILE A 29 -14.01 -32.10 27.15
N GLY A 30 -14.85 -32.55 26.22
CA GLY A 30 -16.31 -32.30 26.29
C GLY A 30 -16.79 -30.90 25.89
N GLY A 31 -15.89 -29.97 25.55
CA GLY A 31 -16.26 -28.66 25.00
C GLY A 31 -16.54 -28.72 23.50
N ASN A 32 -17.71 -28.24 23.07
CA ASN A 32 -17.97 -27.91 21.68
C ASN A 32 -16.82 -27.03 21.17
N HIS A 33 -16.13 -27.44 20.09
CA HIS A 33 -14.92 -26.80 19.58
C HIS A 33 -15.17 -25.42 18.93
N GLU A 34 -16.01 -24.56 19.50
CA GLU A 34 -16.32 -23.21 19.01
C GLU A 34 -15.33 -22.14 19.53
N HIS A 35 -14.11 -22.54 19.86
CA HIS A 35 -13.00 -21.61 20.17
C HIS A 35 -11.85 -21.73 19.16
N ARG A 36 -12.18 -21.97 17.88
CA ARG A 36 -11.26 -21.77 16.74
C ARG A 36 -11.63 -20.61 15.83
N ASP A 37 -12.52 -19.71 16.26
CA ASP A 37 -13.03 -18.66 15.37
C ASP A 37 -12.69 -17.23 15.76
N LEU A 38 -12.03 -16.95 16.89
CA LEU A 38 -11.65 -15.55 17.19
C LEU A 38 -10.43 -15.08 16.38
N SER A 39 -9.47 -15.95 16.09
CA SER A 39 -8.36 -15.62 15.18
C SER A 39 -8.73 -15.79 13.70
N HIS A 40 -9.67 -16.69 13.38
CA HIS A 40 -10.13 -16.92 12.01
C HIS A 40 -11.22 -15.93 11.56
N GLN A 41 -12.19 -15.54 12.41
CA GLN A 41 -13.19 -14.52 12.06
C GLN A 41 -12.59 -13.11 12.00
N MET A 42 -11.59 -12.78 12.85
CA MET A 42 -10.85 -11.52 12.68
C MET A 42 -10.11 -11.49 11.34
N SER A 43 -9.56 -12.62 10.87
CA SER A 43 -8.88 -12.67 9.57
C SER A 43 -9.83 -12.71 8.35
N ALA A 44 -11.04 -13.25 8.51
CA ALA A 44 -12.03 -13.34 7.43
C ALA A 44 -12.81 -12.03 7.21
N SER A 45 -13.12 -11.28 8.27
CA SER A 45 -13.78 -9.95 8.13
C SER A 45 -12.85 -8.82 7.67
N ILE A 46 -11.52 -8.99 7.76
CA ILE A 46 -10.55 -8.02 7.21
C ILE A 46 -10.34 -8.21 5.69
N SER A 47 -10.79 -9.34 5.12
CA SER A 47 -10.44 -9.72 3.75
C SER A 47 -11.34 -9.16 2.64
N ASP A 48 -12.57 -8.70 2.92
CA ASP A 48 -13.47 -8.24 1.84
C ASP A 48 -13.47 -6.72 1.62
N GLY A 49 -13.16 -5.91 2.65
CA GLY A 49 -13.07 -4.44 2.51
C GLY A 49 -11.74 -3.91 1.96
N ASN A 50 -10.65 -4.67 2.11
CA ASN A 50 -9.29 -4.21 1.77
C ASN A 50 -9.03 -4.11 0.26
N GLY A 51 -9.78 -4.83 -0.59
CA GLY A 51 -9.64 -4.74 -2.04
C GLY A 51 -10.07 -3.38 -2.58
N THR A 52 -11.18 -2.84 -2.07
CA THR A 52 -11.73 -1.54 -2.47
C THR A 52 -10.80 -0.40 -2.05
N MET A 53 -10.31 -0.41 -0.81
CA MET A 53 -9.35 0.59 -0.32
C MET A 53 -8.07 0.62 -1.16
N MET A 54 -7.55 -0.55 -1.53
CA MET A 54 -6.36 -0.67 -2.39
C MET A 54 -6.60 -0.04 -3.77
N THR A 55 -7.74 -0.34 -4.40
CA THR A 55 -8.10 0.23 -5.71
C THR A 55 -8.26 1.75 -5.64
N VAL A 56 -8.88 2.27 -4.57
CA VAL A 56 -9.02 3.71 -4.34
C VAL A 56 -7.65 4.37 -4.19
N LEU A 57 -6.75 3.80 -3.39
CA LEU A 57 -5.39 4.35 -3.20
C LEU A 57 -4.60 4.40 -4.51
N ILE A 58 -4.68 3.34 -5.34
CA ILE A 58 -4.03 3.32 -6.65
C ILE A 58 -4.65 4.37 -7.57
N PHE A 59 -5.98 4.49 -7.60
CA PHE A 59 -6.67 5.48 -8.43
C PHE A 59 -6.31 6.91 -8.05
N VAL A 60 -6.31 7.23 -6.74
CA VAL A 60 -5.90 8.53 -6.22
C VAL A 60 -4.43 8.81 -6.58
N TYR A 61 -3.54 7.83 -6.44
CA TYR A 61 -2.14 7.98 -6.80
C TYR A 61 -1.97 8.28 -8.30
N VAL A 62 -2.70 7.57 -9.16
CA VAL A 62 -2.67 7.77 -10.61
C VAL A 62 -3.19 9.17 -10.97
N LEU A 63 -4.34 9.59 -10.41
CA LEU A 63 -4.88 10.94 -10.64
C LEU A 63 -3.91 12.03 -10.18
N PHE A 64 -3.33 11.87 -9.00
CA PHE A 64 -2.35 12.82 -8.47
C PHE A 64 -1.11 12.90 -9.38
N ALA A 65 -0.58 11.77 -9.83
CA ALA A 65 0.56 11.74 -10.74
C ALA A 65 0.25 12.43 -12.09
N PHE A 66 -0.95 12.25 -12.63
CA PHE A 66 -1.37 12.94 -13.86
C PHE A 66 -1.60 14.43 -13.65
N TYR A 67 -2.17 14.83 -12.52
CA TYR A 67 -2.32 16.23 -12.16
C TYR A 67 -0.96 16.92 -12.06
N MET A 68 0.00 16.33 -11.35
CA MET A 68 1.36 16.84 -11.27
C MET A 68 2.03 16.89 -12.64
N ALA A 69 1.88 15.84 -13.46
CA ALA A 69 2.41 15.83 -14.82
C ALA A 69 1.83 16.98 -15.66
N TYR A 70 0.53 17.25 -15.55
CA TYR A 70 -0.14 18.36 -16.23
C TYR A 70 0.42 19.72 -15.80
N GLU A 71 0.54 19.98 -14.49
CA GLU A 71 1.10 21.24 -13.97
C GLU A 71 2.53 21.47 -14.47
N PHE A 72 3.41 20.46 -14.39
CA PHE A 72 4.78 20.57 -14.88
C PHE A 72 4.88 20.71 -16.40
N PHE A 73 3.99 20.05 -17.14
CA PHE A 73 3.91 20.20 -18.59
C PHE A 73 3.42 21.60 -18.97
N PHE A 74 2.46 22.14 -18.23
CA PHE A 74 1.97 23.51 -18.40
C PHE A 74 3.08 24.54 -18.14
N ILE A 75 3.88 24.34 -17.08
CA ILE A 75 5.10 25.14 -16.82
C ILE A 75 6.07 25.06 -18.00
N GLY A 76 6.29 23.87 -18.54
CA GLY A 76 7.16 23.67 -19.70
C GLY A 76 6.66 24.37 -20.97
N LEU A 77 5.35 24.40 -21.21
CA LEU A 77 4.75 25.07 -22.37
C LEU A 77 4.69 26.59 -22.23
N ASN A 78 4.58 27.11 -21.01
CA ASN A 78 4.32 28.54 -20.75
C ASN A 78 5.28 29.10 -19.67
N PRO A 79 6.60 29.08 -19.89
CA PRO A 79 7.57 29.52 -18.87
C PRO A 79 7.42 31.00 -18.52
N GLU A 80 7.07 31.85 -19.50
CA GLU A 80 6.86 33.29 -19.29
C GLU A 80 5.68 33.58 -18.34
N TRP A 81 4.55 32.89 -18.56
CA TRP A 81 3.38 32.98 -17.70
C TRP A 81 3.70 32.59 -16.25
N VAL A 82 4.58 31.59 -16.07
CA VAL A 82 5.00 31.15 -14.74
C VAL A 82 5.86 32.21 -14.07
N ILE A 83 6.86 32.76 -14.75
CA ILE A 83 7.76 33.79 -14.19
C ILE A 83 6.94 35.00 -13.71
N GLU A 84 6.00 35.48 -14.53
CA GLU A 84 5.16 36.63 -14.19
C GLU A 84 4.27 36.38 -12.96
N ASN A 85 3.60 35.22 -12.90
CA ASN A 85 2.71 34.91 -11.80
C ASN A 85 3.44 34.45 -10.52
N THR A 86 4.63 33.85 -10.64
CA THR A 86 5.41 33.43 -9.48
C THR A 86 6.14 34.57 -8.80
N ALA A 87 6.51 35.63 -9.54
CA ALA A 87 7.10 36.84 -8.96
C ALA A 87 6.24 37.39 -7.80
N GLN A 88 4.92 37.44 -7.99
CA GLN A 88 3.98 37.90 -6.96
C GLN A 88 3.89 36.97 -5.74
N MET A 89 4.07 35.67 -5.94
CA MET A 89 4.03 34.68 -4.85
C MET A 89 5.29 34.73 -3.96
N TYR A 90 6.43 35.12 -4.53
CA TYR A 90 7.72 35.11 -3.85
C TYR A 90 8.14 36.44 -3.23
N GLU A 91 7.35 37.51 -3.33
CA GLU A 91 7.63 38.78 -2.64
C GLU A 91 7.81 38.62 -1.12
N SER A 92 7.23 37.58 -0.53
CA SER A 92 7.40 37.24 0.89
C SER A 92 8.74 36.57 1.24
N PHE A 93 9.53 36.16 0.23
CA PHE A 93 10.77 35.41 0.35
C PHE A 93 11.84 35.92 -0.64
N PRO A 94 12.48 37.06 -0.36
CA PRO A 94 13.35 37.76 -1.32
C PRO A 94 14.58 36.94 -1.77
N GLU A 95 15.09 36.04 -0.93
CA GLU A 95 16.20 35.15 -1.30
C GLU A 95 15.81 34.11 -2.36
N LEU A 96 14.56 33.64 -2.30
CA LEU A 96 14.03 32.65 -3.24
C LEU A 96 13.59 33.30 -4.55
N GLU A 97 13.04 34.51 -4.48
CA GLU A 97 12.70 35.34 -5.64
C GLU A 97 13.93 35.59 -6.52
N ALA A 98 15.06 36.00 -5.92
CA ALA A 98 16.30 36.23 -6.66
C ALA A 98 16.82 34.96 -7.36
N ALA A 99 16.68 33.80 -6.72
CA ALA A 99 17.05 32.53 -7.32
C ALA A 99 16.16 32.18 -8.52
N VAL A 100 14.83 32.36 -8.39
CA VAL A 100 13.85 32.07 -9.46
C VAL A 100 13.98 33.05 -10.63
N LEU A 101 14.12 34.34 -10.38
CA LEU A 101 14.33 35.34 -11.45
C LEU A 101 15.67 35.17 -12.17
N SER A 102 16.67 34.56 -11.53
CA SER A 102 17.97 34.29 -12.16
C SER A 102 17.96 33.08 -13.10
N LEU A 103 16.90 32.26 -13.09
CA LEU A 103 16.76 31.11 -13.98
C LEU A 103 16.34 31.56 -15.38
N ASN A 104 17.11 31.13 -16.38
CA ASN A 104 16.79 31.35 -17.78
C ASN A 104 15.48 30.59 -18.15
N PRO A 105 14.50 31.20 -18.85
CA PRO A 105 13.25 30.54 -19.26
C PRO A 105 13.48 29.22 -20.04
N GLU A 106 14.60 29.08 -20.75
CA GLU A 106 14.98 27.82 -21.41
C GLU A 106 15.20 26.68 -20.40
N VAL A 107 15.82 26.98 -19.25
CA VAL A 107 16.04 26.01 -18.18
C VAL A 107 14.72 25.63 -17.54
N LEU A 108 13.82 26.59 -17.33
CA LEU A 108 12.49 26.33 -16.77
C LEU A 108 11.66 25.43 -17.70
N THR A 109 11.75 25.66 -19.01
CA THR A 109 11.13 24.83 -20.05
C THR A 109 11.63 23.39 -19.98
N TYR A 110 12.94 23.20 -19.95
CA TYR A 110 13.56 21.87 -19.87
C TYR A 110 13.18 21.15 -18.57
N MET A 111 13.24 21.84 -17.43
CA MET A 111 12.86 21.30 -16.14
C MET A 111 11.38 20.92 -16.09
N GLY A 112 10.50 21.75 -16.65
CA GLY A 112 9.06 21.48 -16.74
C GLY A 112 8.77 20.19 -17.50
N PHE A 113 9.33 20.04 -18.71
CA PHE A 113 9.14 18.81 -19.48
C PHE A 113 9.78 17.57 -18.84
N ALA A 114 11.00 17.70 -18.28
CA ALA A 114 11.69 16.59 -17.64
C ALA A 114 10.91 16.09 -16.41
N LEU A 115 10.51 16.99 -15.52
CA LEU A 115 9.74 16.64 -14.32
C LEU A 115 8.34 16.15 -14.69
N GLY A 116 7.64 16.80 -15.63
CA GLY A 116 6.35 16.37 -16.12
C GLY A 116 6.38 14.96 -16.72
N GLY A 117 7.41 14.65 -17.51
CA GLY A 117 7.65 13.32 -18.05
C GLY A 117 7.89 12.26 -16.97
N LEU A 118 8.64 12.58 -15.92
CA LEU A 118 8.87 11.69 -14.78
C LEU A 118 7.57 11.38 -14.02
N TYR A 119 6.74 12.39 -13.76
CA TYR A 119 5.43 12.20 -13.13
C TYR A 119 4.49 11.34 -13.98
N ALA A 120 4.46 11.57 -15.29
CA ALA A 120 3.69 10.75 -16.21
C ALA A 120 4.17 9.29 -16.19
N ALA A 121 5.49 9.06 -16.21
CA ALA A 121 6.06 7.71 -16.14
C ALA A 121 5.72 7.02 -14.80
N SER A 122 5.77 7.74 -13.68
CA SER A 122 5.34 7.24 -12.38
C SER A 122 3.86 6.85 -12.36
N GLY A 123 2.98 7.71 -12.90
CA GLY A 123 1.55 7.44 -13.02
C GLY A 123 1.26 6.18 -13.85
N VAL A 124 1.98 6.00 -14.97
CA VAL A 124 1.90 4.78 -15.80
C VAL A 124 2.32 3.55 -15.02
N MET A 125 3.43 3.60 -14.28
CA MET A 125 3.89 2.48 -13.45
C MET A 125 2.91 2.12 -12.33
N ALA A 126 2.26 3.11 -11.72
CA ALA A 126 1.21 2.88 -10.74
C ALA A 126 -0.05 2.25 -11.35
N ALA A 127 -0.44 2.68 -12.56
CA ALA A 127 -1.54 2.06 -13.30
C ALA A 127 -1.25 0.59 -13.63
N ILE A 128 -0.02 0.30 -14.10
CA ILE A 128 0.45 -1.08 -14.34
C ILE A 128 0.36 -1.90 -13.04
N THR A 129 0.77 -1.33 -11.91
CA THR A 129 0.67 -1.98 -10.58
C THR A 129 -0.78 -2.37 -10.27
N GLY A 130 -1.74 -1.48 -10.53
CA GLY A 130 -3.16 -1.77 -10.33
C GLY A 130 -3.71 -2.89 -11.23
N ILE A 131 -3.30 -2.91 -12.51
CA ILE A 131 -3.68 -3.96 -13.46
C ILE A 131 -3.07 -5.32 -13.07
N LEU A 132 -1.80 -5.33 -12.64
CA LEU A 132 -1.14 -6.56 -12.19
C LEU A 132 -1.75 -7.10 -10.89
N TRP A 133 -2.22 -6.21 -10.02
CA TRP A 133 -2.95 -6.59 -8.81
C TRP A 133 -4.30 -7.23 -9.14
N SER A 134 -5.07 -6.64 -10.06
CA SER A 134 -6.40 -7.14 -10.42
C SER A 134 -6.35 -8.48 -11.14
N THR A 135 -5.32 -8.72 -11.94
CA THR A 135 -5.13 -9.98 -12.68
C THR A 135 -4.57 -11.13 -11.84
N LYS A 136 -4.24 -10.90 -10.56
CA LYS A 136 -3.65 -11.90 -9.61
C LYS A 136 -2.42 -12.66 -10.14
N SER A 137 -1.84 -12.26 -11.28
CA SER A 137 -0.93 -13.15 -12.01
C SER A 137 0.54 -12.97 -11.61
N ARG A 138 0.95 -11.79 -11.10
CA ARG A 138 2.37 -11.48 -10.81
C ARG A 138 2.60 -10.44 -9.70
N PHE A 139 2.34 -10.81 -8.44
CA PHE A 139 2.56 -9.92 -7.27
C PHE A 139 3.98 -9.35 -7.15
N LYS A 140 5.02 -10.13 -7.51
CA LYS A 140 6.41 -9.66 -7.48
C LYS A 140 6.64 -8.47 -8.41
N VAL A 141 6.04 -8.50 -9.60
CA VAL A 141 6.20 -7.41 -10.59
C VAL A 141 5.48 -6.15 -10.11
N ALA A 142 4.27 -6.30 -9.57
CA ALA A 142 3.51 -5.20 -8.98
C ALA A 142 4.26 -4.49 -7.83
N TYR A 143 4.97 -5.26 -6.99
CA TYR A 143 5.77 -4.71 -5.90
C TYR A 143 6.92 -3.83 -6.43
N TYR A 144 7.72 -4.35 -7.37
CA TYR A 144 8.87 -3.60 -7.89
C TYR A 144 8.44 -2.38 -8.72
N SER A 145 7.32 -2.45 -9.46
CA SER A 145 6.79 -1.30 -10.20
C SER A 145 6.30 -0.19 -9.27
N CYS A 146 5.65 -0.54 -8.15
CA CYS A 146 5.19 0.44 -7.17
C CYS A 146 6.36 1.14 -6.45
N LEU A 147 7.36 0.37 -6.06
CA LEU A 147 8.57 0.90 -5.43
C LEU A 147 9.29 1.87 -6.38
N ALA A 148 9.45 1.49 -7.65
CA ALA A 148 10.05 2.35 -8.66
C ALA A 148 9.24 3.65 -8.86
N ALA A 149 7.90 3.57 -8.96
CA ALA A 149 7.03 4.74 -9.10
C ALA A 149 7.17 5.71 -7.91
N SER A 150 7.32 5.17 -6.71
CA SER A 150 7.46 5.97 -5.48
C SER A 150 8.77 6.75 -5.45
N VAL A 151 9.87 6.13 -5.92
CA VAL A 151 11.19 6.77 -6.02
C VAL A 151 11.21 7.81 -7.13
N LEU A 152 10.54 7.56 -8.25
CA LEU A 152 10.41 8.51 -9.37
C LEU A 152 9.61 9.78 -9.02
N SER A 153 8.75 9.72 -8.00
CA SER A 153 7.88 10.83 -7.55
C SER A 153 8.46 11.65 -6.40
N PHE A 154 9.80 11.60 -6.23
CA PHE A 154 10.57 12.04 -5.06
C PHE A 154 10.25 13.42 -4.45
N PRO A 155 9.66 14.44 -5.14
CA PRO A 155 9.43 15.73 -4.48
C PRO A 155 8.33 15.74 -3.41
N THR A 156 7.45 14.74 -3.35
CA THR A 156 6.29 14.77 -2.45
C THR A 156 6.34 13.64 -1.41
N VAL A 157 6.56 14.01 -0.14
CA VAL A 157 6.57 13.06 1.00
C VAL A 157 5.32 12.16 1.00
N ILE A 158 4.19 12.70 0.56
CA ILE A 158 2.90 11.99 0.48
C ILE A 158 2.96 10.80 -0.48
N THR A 159 3.55 10.94 -1.68
CA THR A 159 3.59 9.85 -2.68
C THR A 159 4.47 8.69 -2.20
N VAL A 160 5.58 8.99 -1.53
CA VAL A 160 6.45 7.98 -0.92
C VAL A 160 5.72 7.19 0.16
N VAL A 161 5.00 7.88 1.07
CA VAL A 161 4.24 7.23 2.14
C VAL A 161 3.15 6.33 1.56
N VAL A 162 2.36 6.82 0.59
CA VAL A 162 1.31 6.04 -0.07
C VAL A 162 1.89 4.82 -0.78
N GLY A 163 3.00 4.99 -1.50
CA GLY A 163 3.69 3.91 -2.20
C GLY A 163 4.22 2.81 -1.28
N ILE A 164 4.76 3.18 -0.11
CA ILE A 164 5.19 2.21 0.92
C ILE A 164 3.99 1.42 1.44
N VAL A 165 2.88 2.08 1.76
CA VAL A 165 1.66 1.42 2.26
C VAL A 165 1.11 0.43 1.24
N ILE A 166 1.04 0.82 -0.04
CA ILE A 166 0.63 -0.05 -1.15
C ILE A 166 1.57 -1.26 -1.24
N SER A 167 2.88 -1.04 -1.19
CA SER A 167 3.89 -2.10 -1.28
C SER A 167 3.79 -3.12 -0.14
N MET A 168 3.54 -2.67 1.09
CA MET A 168 3.32 -3.55 2.25
C MET A 168 2.09 -4.44 2.04
N LYS A 169 0.99 -3.86 1.53
CA LYS A 169 -0.25 -4.60 1.24
C LYS A 169 -0.09 -5.62 0.12
N ILE A 170 0.72 -5.33 -0.89
CA ILE A 170 1.10 -6.31 -1.94
C ILE A 170 1.79 -7.52 -1.33
N LYS A 171 2.78 -7.28 -0.45
CA LYS A 171 3.56 -8.35 0.18
C LYS A 171 2.71 -9.21 1.12
N GLU A 172 1.81 -8.60 1.89
CA GLU A 172 0.84 -9.29 2.75
C GLU A 172 -0.02 -10.26 1.92
N LYS A 173 -0.59 -9.78 0.82
CA LYS A 173 -1.44 -10.59 -0.06
C LYS A 173 -0.66 -11.71 -0.77
N GLN A 174 0.58 -11.46 -1.16
CA GLN A 174 1.46 -12.47 -1.74
C GLN A 174 1.75 -13.61 -0.75
N TYR A 175 2.04 -13.28 0.52
CA TYR A 175 2.27 -14.27 1.57
C TYR A 175 1.04 -15.15 1.80
N LEU A 176 -0.15 -14.54 1.91
CA LEU A 176 -1.40 -15.27 2.07
C LEU A 176 -1.74 -16.18 0.88
N PHE A 177 -1.36 -15.80 -0.34
CA PHE A 177 -1.55 -16.65 -1.53
C PHE A 177 -0.59 -17.85 -1.54
N ASN A 178 0.67 -17.63 -1.16
CA ASN A 178 1.69 -18.68 -1.16
C ASN A 178 1.54 -19.73 -0.05
N ASN A 179 0.87 -19.38 1.06
CA ASN A 179 0.60 -20.29 2.18
C ASN A 179 -0.77 -20.98 2.13
N ARG A 180 -1.57 -20.77 1.07
CA ARG A 180 -2.86 -21.46 0.84
C ARG A 180 -2.76 -22.70 -0.05
N VAL A 181 -1.56 -23.03 -0.53
CA VAL A 181 -1.23 -24.23 -1.33
C VAL A 181 -0.40 -25.16 -0.44
#